data_AF-A0A1F6GVD4-F1
#
_entry.id   AF-A0A1F6GVD4-F1
#
_cell.length_a   1.000
_cell.length_b   1.000
_cell.length_c   1.000
_cell.angle_alpha   90.00
_cell.angle_beta   90.00
_cell.angle_gamma   90.00
#
_symmetry.space_group_name_H-M   'P 1'
#
loop_
_entity.id
_entity.type
_entity.pdbx_description
1 polymer ?
#
loop_
_entity_poly.entity_id
_entity_poly.type
_entity_poly.pdbx_seq_one_letter_code
_entity_poly.pdbx_strand_id
1 'polypeptide(L)'
;MFEILSEMLTFEGMGSLSHFPNLVFLLEVLALLWLGKLAYGWTSPFKLEHQMVVADNKAITLNFTAYLIGLVVILEGVLEGVSDDVLASMCDLAAWGVIGLVLLLVAGKLNDRLLLVGFKAPVEMLERQNLSAALVVAGGYLGSAAMIRSVVVGETLGWALDLGLTVFYFALGQLGLWVYGWLYQRITGYDDLKEIAAGNPAAGINLGINLAAMGFLMALPLRQSYSLVWYLAWFLLGNATLLGFRFALTKLIIPSQGLDQEIERDRNWGIACLEGAFSVGAVLVLQNLFG
;
A
#
# COMPACT_ATOMS: atom_id res chain seq x y z
N MET A 1 -4.09 -38.47 18.07
CA MET A 1 -5.34 -38.04 18.75
C MET A 1 -5.08 -37.72 20.23
N PHE A 2 -4.44 -38.61 20.99
CA PHE A 2 -4.07 -38.34 22.40
C PHE A 2 -3.04 -37.22 22.55
N GLU A 3 -2.03 -37.16 21.68
CA GLU A 3 -1.01 -36.09 21.64
C GLU A 3 -1.60 -34.70 21.35
N ILE A 4 -2.51 -34.63 20.36
CA ILE A 4 -3.26 -33.41 20.03
C ILE A 4 -4.16 -33.01 21.20
N LEU A 5 -4.85 -33.96 21.84
CA LEU A 5 -5.70 -33.67 23.00
C LEU A 5 -4.89 -33.21 24.22
N SER A 6 -3.67 -33.71 24.41
CA SER A 6 -2.77 -33.22 25.46
C SER A 6 -2.28 -31.81 25.14
N GLU A 7 -1.89 -31.54 23.90
CA GLU A 7 -1.42 -30.21 23.47
C GLU A 7 -2.54 -29.16 23.51
N MET A 8 -3.80 -29.55 23.24
CA MET A 8 -4.99 -28.68 23.39
C MET A 8 -5.29 -28.32 24.85
N LEU A 9 -4.79 -29.09 25.83
CA LEU A 9 -5.09 -28.94 27.25
C LEU A 9 -3.87 -28.46 28.06
N THR A 10 -2.68 -28.31 27.44
CA THR A 10 -1.52 -27.71 28.09
C THR A 10 -1.56 -26.19 28.00
N PHE A 11 -1.01 -25.53 29.02
CA PHE A 11 -0.81 -24.09 29.04
C PHE A 11 0.51 -23.66 28.36
N GLU A 12 1.11 -24.52 27.52
CA GLU A 12 2.37 -24.25 26.81
C GLU A 12 2.28 -23.00 25.92
N GLY A 13 1.07 -22.61 25.49
CA GLY A 13 0.84 -21.34 24.79
C GLY A 13 0.65 -20.11 25.69
N MET A 14 0.34 -20.27 26.98
CA MET A 14 0.10 -19.12 27.89
C MET A 14 1.37 -18.40 28.33
N GLY A 15 2.54 -19.03 28.22
CA GLY A 15 3.83 -18.36 28.42
C GLY A 15 4.00 -17.13 27.51
N SER A 16 3.43 -17.19 26.30
CA SER A 16 3.40 -16.08 25.33
C SER A 16 2.54 -14.88 25.75
N LEU A 17 1.67 -15.03 26.76
CA LEU A 17 0.85 -13.93 27.28
C LEU A 17 1.58 -13.10 28.35
N SER A 18 2.75 -13.56 28.82
CA SER A 18 3.52 -12.91 29.91
C SER A 18 4.53 -11.86 29.44
N HIS A 19 4.48 -11.44 28.17
CA HIS A 19 5.43 -10.50 27.62
C HIS A 19 5.09 -9.03 27.92
N PHE A 20 5.44 -8.56 29.12
CA PHE A 20 5.49 -7.12 29.44
C PHE A 20 6.23 -6.26 28.38
N PRO A 21 7.32 -6.72 27.72
CA PRO A 21 7.97 -5.97 26.64
C PRO A 21 7.04 -5.66 25.45
N ASN A 22 6.08 -6.54 25.14
CA ASN A 22 5.19 -6.37 23.98
C ASN A 22 4.21 -5.21 24.17
N LEU A 23 3.85 -4.88 25.41
CA LEU A 23 3.01 -3.72 25.71
C LEU A 23 3.75 -2.41 25.45
N VAL A 24 5.06 -2.37 25.68
CA VAL A 24 5.88 -1.18 25.43
C VAL A 24 5.95 -0.90 23.92
N PHE A 25 6.21 -1.92 23.10
CA PHE A 25 6.18 -1.78 21.64
C PHE A 25 4.80 -1.38 21.11
N LEU A 26 3.72 -1.89 21.70
CA LEU A 26 2.36 -1.46 21.34
C LEU A 26 2.14 0.04 21.63
N LEU A 27 2.55 0.52 22.80
CA LEU A 27 2.45 1.94 23.16
C LEU A 27 3.30 2.81 22.23
N GLU A 28 4.48 2.34 21.83
CA GLU A 28 5.34 3.04 20.90
C GLU A 28 4.75 3.09 19.48
N VAL A 29 4.18 2.00 18.98
CA VAL A 29 3.43 1.99 17.72
C VAL A 29 2.26 2.97 17.79
N LEU A 30 1.49 2.99 18.88
CA LEU A 30 0.40 3.97 19.06
C LEU A 30 0.91 5.41 19.07
N ALA A 31 2.05 5.67 19.70
CA ALA A 31 2.70 6.99 19.69
C ALA A 31 3.15 7.39 18.27
N LEU A 32 3.72 6.46 17.50
CA LEU A 32 4.11 6.69 16.10
C LEU A 32 2.91 6.88 15.17
N LEU A 33 1.79 6.17 15.39
CA LEU A 33 0.54 6.41 14.66
C LEU A 33 -0.05 7.78 14.98
N TRP A 34 0.00 8.21 16.25
CA TRP A 34 -0.40 9.56 16.65
C TRP A 34 0.51 10.62 16.02
N LEU A 35 1.82 10.41 16.00
CA LEU A 35 2.77 11.26 15.29
C LEU A 35 2.46 11.30 13.78
N GLY A 36 2.12 10.16 13.17
CA GLY A 36 1.67 10.05 11.79
C GLY A 36 0.43 10.89 11.51
N LYS A 37 -0.57 10.87 12.40
CA LYS A 37 -1.76 11.75 12.32
C LYS A 37 -1.35 13.23 12.29
N LEU A 38 -0.45 13.65 13.18
CA LEU A 38 0.01 15.04 13.23
C LEU A 38 0.76 15.43 11.96
N ALA A 39 1.69 14.59 11.52
CA ALA A 39 2.49 14.84 10.32
C ALA A 39 1.64 14.89 9.04
N TYR A 40 0.64 14.00 8.91
CA TYR A 40 -0.34 14.06 7.82
C TYR A 40 -1.14 15.36 7.86
N GLY A 41 -1.62 15.75 9.04
CA GLY A 41 -2.35 17.01 9.22
C GLY A 41 -1.53 18.25 8.86
N TRP A 42 -0.24 18.29 9.24
CA TRP A 42 0.68 19.39 8.92
C TRP A 42 1.07 19.46 7.45
N THR A 43 1.10 18.33 6.76
CA THR A 43 1.44 18.26 5.34
C THR A 43 0.22 18.43 4.42
N SER A 44 -0.99 18.36 4.96
CA SER A 44 -2.24 18.54 4.23
C SER A 44 -2.65 20.02 4.13
N PRO A 45 -3.27 20.47 3.04
CA PRO A 45 -3.72 21.85 2.87
C PRO A 45 -5.02 22.18 3.64
N PHE A 46 -5.52 21.27 4.48
CA PHE A 46 -6.78 21.38 5.19
C PHE A 46 -6.68 20.91 6.63
N LYS A 47 -7.62 21.35 7.48
CA LYS A 47 -7.72 20.90 8.87
C LYS A 47 -8.34 19.50 8.92
N LEU A 48 -7.49 18.47 9.05
CA LEU A 48 -7.88 17.06 9.01
C LEU A 48 -9.07 16.73 9.91
N GLU A 49 -9.02 17.09 11.19
CA GLU A 49 -10.08 16.77 12.16
C GLU A 49 -11.43 17.43 11.81
N HIS A 50 -11.41 18.68 11.36
CA HIS A 50 -12.61 19.34 10.89
C HIS A 50 -13.22 18.62 9.68
N GLN A 51 -12.39 18.19 8.73
CA GLN A 51 -12.84 17.47 7.54
C GLN A 51 -13.43 16.10 7.90
N MET A 52 -12.83 15.37 8.84
CA MET A 52 -13.30 14.04 9.24
C MET A 52 -14.55 14.08 10.10
N VAL A 53 -14.64 15.00 11.06
CA VAL A 53 -15.68 14.98 12.12
C VAL A 53 -16.82 15.95 11.81
N VAL A 54 -16.51 17.16 11.36
CA VAL A 54 -17.51 18.22 11.17
C VAL A 54 -18.07 18.19 9.74
N ALA A 55 -17.20 18.13 8.74
CA ALA A 55 -17.60 18.12 7.34
C ALA A 55 -18.01 16.73 6.82
N ASP A 56 -17.78 15.67 7.60
CA ASP A 56 -18.00 14.26 7.22
C ASP A 56 -17.44 13.92 5.81
N ASN A 57 -16.23 14.42 5.52
CA ASN A 57 -15.63 14.27 4.21
C ASN A 57 -15.06 12.86 4.04
N LYS A 58 -15.88 11.96 3.48
CA LYS A 58 -15.56 10.55 3.25
C LYS A 58 -14.31 10.34 2.40
N ALA A 59 -14.05 11.21 1.42
CA ALA A 59 -12.87 11.11 0.59
C ALA A 59 -11.58 11.35 1.39
N ILE A 60 -11.53 12.43 2.19
CA ILE A 60 -10.39 12.70 3.08
C ILE A 60 -10.24 11.62 4.13
N THR A 61 -11.33 11.18 4.76
CA THR A 61 -11.32 10.12 5.78
C THR A 61 -10.79 8.80 5.21
N LEU A 62 -11.20 8.40 4.00
CA LEU A 62 -10.72 7.20 3.33
C LEU A 62 -9.22 7.30 3.03
N ASN A 63 -8.78 8.42 2.47
CA ASN A 63 -7.37 8.62 2.13
C ASN A 63 -6.48 8.62 3.39
N PHE A 64 -6.91 9.27 4.46
CA PHE A 64 -6.21 9.26 5.75
C PHE A 64 -6.17 7.85 6.37
N THR A 65 -7.26 7.08 6.25
CA THR A 65 -7.32 5.70 6.72
C THR A 65 -6.31 4.82 5.99
N ALA A 66 -6.21 4.95 4.66
CA ALA A 66 -5.22 4.21 3.88
C ALA A 66 -3.78 4.58 4.22
N TYR A 67 -3.51 5.87 4.49
CA TYR A 67 -2.22 6.31 5.01
C TYR A 67 -1.89 5.67 6.36
N LEU A 68 -2.84 5.63 7.31
CA LEU A 68 -2.62 5.00 8.61
C LEU A 68 -2.41 3.48 8.48
N ILE A 69 -3.18 2.79 7.64
CA ILE A 69 -2.97 1.36 7.35
C ILE A 69 -1.57 1.15 6.77
N GLY A 70 -1.16 1.97 5.81
CA GLY A 70 0.20 1.91 5.25
C GLY A 70 1.28 2.12 6.31
N LEU A 71 1.09 3.06 7.23
CA LEU A 71 2.02 3.27 8.34
C LEU A 71 2.08 2.05 9.27
N VAL A 72 0.94 1.44 9.59
CA VAL A 72 0.90 0.19 10.36
C VAL A 72 1.68 -0.93 9.67
N VAL A 73 1.50 -1.09 8.35
CA VAL A 73 2.22 -2.11 7.55
C VAL A 73 3.74 -1.89 7.61
N ILE A 74 4.20 -0.64 7.59
CA ILE A 74 5.64 -0.34 7.73
C ILE A 74 6.13 -0.67 9.14
N LEU A 75 5.42 -0.18 10.17
CA LEU A 75 5.79 -0.39 11.58
C LEU A 75 5.80 -1.88 11.94
N GLU A 76 4.87 -2.66 11.41
CA GLU A 76 4.85 -4.10 11.57
C GLU A 76 6.09 -4.76 10.95
N GLY A 77 6.58 -4.28 9.80
CA GLY A 77 7.87 -4.72 9.28
C GLY A 77 9.06 -4.37 10.19
N VAL A 78 9.07 -3.19 10.82
CA VAL A 78 10.12 -2.85 11.78
C VAL A 78 10.10 -3.79 12.99
N LEU A 79 8.91 -4.20 13.43
CA LEU A 79 8.74 -5.12 14.54
C LEU A 79 9.23 -6.55 14.23
N GLU A 80 9.28 -6.99 12.97
CA GLU A 80 9.89 -8.27 12.60
C GLU A 80 11.39 -8.35 12.98
N GLY A 81 12.07 -7.20 13.09
CA GLY A 81 13.49 -7.10 13.43
C GLY A 81 13.79 -6.92 14.92
N VAL A 82 12.80 -7.02 15.81
CA VAL A 82 12.99 -6.83 17.26
C VAL A 82 13.92 -7.90 17.84
N SER A 83 14.84 -7.47 18.69
CA SER A 83 15.80 -8.34 19.39
C SER A 83 15.45 -8.49 20.87
N ASP A 84 16.19 -9.36 21.59
CA ASP A 84 16.03 -9.53 23.04
C ASP A 84 16.38 -8.25 23.83
N ASP A 85 17.15 -7.33 23.25
CA ASP A 85 17.39 -6.01 23.84
C ASP A 85 16.22 -5.07 23.55
N VAL A 86 15.37 -4.91 24.56
CA VAL A 86 14.16 -4.07 24.49
C VAL A 86 14.52 -2.62 24.18
N LEU A 87 15.57 -2.06 24.81
CA LEU A 87 15.90 -0.64 24.64
C LEU A 87 16.45 -0.37 23.23
N ALA A 88 17.32 -1.26 22.74
CA ALA A 88 17.82 -1.16 21.37
C ALA A 88 16.66 -1.26 20.35
N SER A 89 15.76 -2.22 20.56
CA SER A 89 14.61 -2.44 19.68
C SER A 89 13.62 -1.27 19.69
N MET A 90 13.42 -0.59 20.82
CA MET A 90 12.65 0.66 20.88
C MET A 90 13.33 1.79 20.08
N CYS A 91 14.65 1.95 20.24
CA CYS A 91 15.40 2.95 19.45
C CYS A 91 15.29 2.69 17.94
N ASP A 92 15.39 1.43 17.52
CA ASP A 92 15.24 1.04 16.11
C ASP A 92 13.80 1.25 15.63
N LEU A 93 12.79 0.88 16.43
CA LEU A 93 11.38 1.13 16.12
C LEU A 93 11.07 2.61 15.97
N ALA A 94 11.55 3.45 16.88
CA ALA A 94 11.42 4.90 16.78
C ALA A 94 12.09 5.45 15.51
N ALA A 95 13.34 5.04 15.23
CA ALA A 95 14.11 5.58 14.13
C ALA A 95 13.55 5.15 12.76
N TRP A 96 13.38 3.84 12.54
CA TRP A 96 12.84 3.30 11.29
C TRP A 96 11.36 3.62 11.13
N GLY A 97 10.59 3.71 12.23
CA GLY A 97 9.20 4.16 12.21
C GLY A 97 9.06 5.61 11.72
N VAL A 98 9.92 6.52 12.18
CA VAL A 98 9.96 7.91 11.69
C VAL A 98 10.43 7.98 10.24
N ILE A 99 11.46 7.22 9.85
CA ILE A 99 11.93 7.15 8.45
C ILE A 99 10.79 6.66 7.54
N GLY A 100 10.15 5.55 7.90
CA GLY A 100 9.02 4.98 7.17
C GLY A 100 7.84 5.93 7.05
N LEU A 101 7.49 6.63 8.13
CA LEU A 101 6.48 7.69 8.14
C LEU A 101 6.81 8.79 7.13
N VAL A 102 8.04 9.30 7.13
CA VAL A 102 8.48 10.36 6.21
C VAL A 102 8.42 9.88 4.77
N LEU A 103 8.94 8.68 4.48
CA LEU A 103 8.89 8.09 3.14
C LEU A 103 7.45 7.90 2.66
N LEU A 104 6.53 7.47 3.54
CA LEU A 104 5.12 7.31 3.18
C LEU A 104 4.45 8.64 2.84
N LEU A 105 4.72 9.71 3.60
CA LEU A 105 4.22 11.07 3.28
C LEU A 105 4.79 11.58 1.95
N VAL A 106 6.06 11.30 1.67
CA VAL A 106 6.70 11.63 0.38
C VAL A 106 6.04 10.84 -0.75
N ALA A 107 5.79 9.54 -0.57
CA ALA A 107 5.07 8.71 -1.53
C ALA A 107 3.70 9.28 -1.86
N GLY A 108 2.93 9.73 -0.85
CA GLY A 108 1.64 10.38 -1.07
C GLY A 108 1.74 11.60 -2.00
N LYS A 109 2.74 12.46 -1.80
CA LYS A 109 2.98 13.65 -2.64
C LYS A 109 3.46 13.29 -4.05
N LEU A 110 4.29 12.25 -4.19
CA LEU A 110 4.75 11.77 -5.48
C LEU A 110 3.59 11.16 -6.27
N ASN A 111 2.80 10.29 -5.64
CA ASN A 111 1.65 9.62 -6.25
C ASN A 111 0.60 10.64 -6.74
N ASP A 112 0.30 11.68 -5.96
CA ASP A 112 -0.57 12.79 -6.40
C ASP A 112 -0.07 13.44 -7.70
N ARG A 113 1.22 13.76 -7.78
CA ARG A 113 1.79 14.46 -8.96
C ARG A 113 2.02 13.56 -10.17
N LEU A 114 2.43 12.33 -9.94
CA LEU A 114 2.92 11.42 -10.97
C LEU A 114 1.78 10.58 -11.57
N LEU A 115 0.81 10.14 -10.75
CA LEU A 115 -0.28 9.27 -11.20
C LEU A 115 -1.49 10.07 -11.67
N LEU A 116 -1.74 11.25 -11.09
CA LEU A 116 -2.88 12.11 -11.39
C LEU A 116 -2.44 13.41 -12.07
N VAL A 117 -1.73 13.29 -13.19
CA VAL A 117 -1.17 14.46 -13.90
C VAL A 117 -2.26 15.45 -14.30
N GLY A 118 -2.10 16.72 -13.93
CA GLY A 118 -3.07 17.78 -14.20
C GLY A 118 -4.26 17.82 -13.24
N PHE A 119 -4.29 16.92 -12.26
CA PHE A 119 -5.37 16.76 -11.30
C PHE A 119 -4.82 16.82 -9.87
N LYS A 120 -5.24 17.79 -9.06
CA LYS A 120 -4.74 17.94 -7.68
C LYS A 120 -5.66 17.21 -6.71
N ALA A 121 -5.31 15.98 -6.34
CA ALA A 121 -6.17 15.15 -5.49
C ALA A 121 -6.52 15.81 -4.14
N PRO A 122 -5.60 16.48 -3.41
CA PRO A 122 -5.94 17.17 -2.17
C PRO A 122 -7.03 18.25 -2.32
N VAL A 123 -7.04 18.96 -3.45
CA VAL A 123 -8.03 20.00 -3.73
C VAL A 123 -9.37 19.35 -4.07
N GLU A 124 -9.36 18.33 -4.92
CA GLU A 124 -10.57 17.61 -5.35
C GLU A 124 -11.25 16.86 -4.20
N MET A 125 -10.46 16.26 -3.29
CA MET A 125 -10.97 15.65 -2.07
C MET A 125 -11.56 16.71 -1.12
N LEU A 126 -10.97 17.89 -1.03
CA LEU A 126 -11.44 18.96 -0.14
C LEU A 126 -12.72 19.62 -0.67
N GLU A 127 -12.70 20.08 -1.92
CA GLU A 127 -13.75 20.94 -2.48
C GLU A 127 -14.93 20.13 -3.04
N ARG A 128 -14.66 18.97 -3.63
CA ARG A 128 -15.66 18.16 -4.34
C ARG A 128 -15.95 16.83 -3.65
N GLN A 129 -15.31 16.56 -2.50
CA GLN A 129 -15.39 15.28 -1.79
C GLN A 129 -15.17 14.08 -2.74
N ASN A 130 -14.23 14.24 -3.69
CA ASN A 130 -14.04 13.27 -4.77
C ASN A 130 -13.48 11.94 -4.23
N LEU A 131 -14.37 10.96 -4.07
CA LEU A 131 -14.05 9.63 -3.55
C LEU A 131 -13.11 8.85 -4.49
N SER A 132 -13.26 9.03 -5.80
CA SER A 132 -12.40 8.36 -6.80
C SER A 132 -10.95 8.76 -6.65
N ALA A 133 -10.69 10.06 -6.47
CA ALA A 133 -9.35 10.57 -6.20
C ALA A 133 -8.76 9.95 -4.93
N ALA A 134 -9.55 9.90 -3.85
CA ALA A 134 -9.13 9.29 -2.60
C ALA A 134 -8.79 7.80 -2.74
N LEU A 135 -9.56 7.05 -3.54
CA LEU A 135 -9.33 5.62 -3.80
C LEU A 135 -8.01 5.36 -4.54
N VAL A 136 -7.67 6.18 -5.53
CA VAL A 136 -6.39 6.05 -6.24
C VAL A 136 -5.21 6.36 -5.32
N VAL A 137 -5.28 7.45 -4.57
CA VAL A 137 -4.22 7.84 -3.62
C VAL A 137 -4.09 6.80 -2.51
N ALA A 138 -5.20 6.24 -2.01
CA ALA A 138 -5.20 5.15 -1.05
C ALA A 138 -4.47 3.91 -1.58
N GLY A 139 -4.74 3.51 -2.82
CA GLY A 139 -4.02 2.43 -3.49
C GLY A 139 -2.51 2.67 -3.57
N GLY A 140 -2.13 3.90 -3.93
CA GLY A 140 -0.73 4.35 -3.94
C GLY A 140 -0.07 4.28 -2.55
N TYR A 141 -0.77 4.69 -1.48
CA TYR A 141 -0.25 4.56 -0.11
C TYR A 141 -0.01 3.10 0.27
N LEU A 142 -0.97 2.21 0.02
CA LEU A 142 -0.85 0.79 0.36
C LEU A 142 0.29 0.12 -0.42
N GLY A 143 0.39 0.40 -1.72
CA GLY A 143 1.47 -0.11 -2.55
C GLY A 143 2.85 0.39 -2.11
N SER A 144 2.97 1.70 -1.84
CA SER A 144 4.23 2.29 -1.35
C SER A 144 4.61 1.77 0.04
N ALA A 145 3.64 1.59 0.94
CA ALA A 145 3.88 1.04 2.26
C ALA A 145 4.45 -0.37 2.23
N ALA A 146 3.91 -1.25 1.38
CA ALA A 146 4.43 -2.60 1.22
C ALA A 146 5.87 -2.62 0.70
N MET A 147 6.21 -1.75 -0.26
CA MET A 147 7.58 -1.60 -0.73
C MET A 147 8.52 -1.05 0.35
N ILE A 148 8.11 0.00 1.08
CA ILE A 148 8.91 0.56 2.18
C ILE A 148 9.17 -0.52 3.23
N ARG A 149 8.12 -1.24 3.66
CA ARG A 149 8.23 -2.36 4.61
C ARG A 149 9.26 -3.38 4.15
N SER A 150 9.20 -3.83 2.91
CA SER A 150 10.13 -4.83 2.38
C SER A 150 11.58 -4.40 2.39
N VAL A 151 11.85 -3.11 2.18
CA VAL A 151 13.22 -2.58 2.21
C VAL A 151 13.73 -2.48 3.64
N VAL A 152 12.86 -2.17 4.61
CA VAL A 152 13.24 -2.05 6.03
C VAL A 152 13.49 -3.41 6.69
N VAL A 153 12.77 -4.46 6.28
CA VAL A 153 12.89 -5.82 6.83
C VAL A 153 14.17 -6.56 6.36
N GLY A 154 14.92 -5.98 5.42
CA GLY A 154 16.12 -6.61 4.86
C GLY A 154 17.26 -6.81 5.86
N GLU A 155 18.28 -7.57 5.45
CA GLU A 155 19.51 -7.74 6.25
C GLU A 155 20.23 -6.39 6.45
N THR A 156 20.70 -6.15 7.67
CA THR A 156 21.47 -4.95 7.98
C THR A 156 22.91 -5.07 7.47
N LEU A 157 23.35 -4.09 6.69
CA LEU A 157 24.73 -3.89 6.26
C LEU A 157 25.39 -2.72 7.00
N GLY A 158 24.69 -2.16 7.99
CA GLY A 158 25.10 -1.02 8.78
C GLY A 158 24.24 0.22 8.48
N TRP A 159 23.92 0.96 9.54
CA TRP A 159 22.89 2.01 9.55
C TRP A 159 22.98 3.03 8.41
N ALA A 160 24.18 3.52 8.08
CA ALA A 160 24.36 4.51 7.01
C ALA A 160 24.11 3.93 5.61
N LEU A 161 24.54 2.68 5.38
CA LEU A 161 24.33 2.00 4.11
C LEU A 161 22.86 1.58 3.98
N ASP A 162 22.25 1.07 5.04
CA ASP A 162 20.84 0.68 5.08
C ASP A 162 19.92 1.87 4.79
N LEU A 163 20.20 3.04 5.37
CA LEU A 163 19.48 4.27 5.06
C LEU A 163 19.63 4.67 3.58
N GLY A 164 20.85 4.60 3.04
CA GLY A 164 21.13 4.91 1.64
C GLY A 164 20.40 3.97 0.67
N LEU A 165 20.45 2.67 0.93
CA LEU A 165 19.72 1.66 0.16
C LEU A 165 18.21 1.84 0.31
N THR A 166 17.73 2.18 1.50
CA THR A 166 16.30 2.43 1.74
C THR A 166 15.79 3.56 0.86
N VAL A 167 16.48 4.70 0.83
CA VAL A 167 16.09 5.84 0.00
C VAL A 167 16.19 5.50 -1.50
N PHE A 168 17.24 4.78 -1.91
CA PHE A 168 17.43 4.38 -3.30
C PHE A 168 16.32 3.44 -3.80
N TYR A 169 16.04 2.36 -3.07
CA TYR A 169 15.00 1.40 -3.44
C TYR A 169 13.58 1.95 -3.27
N PHE A 170 13.37 2.85 -2.31
CA PHE A 170 12.15 3.64 -2.23
C PHE A 170 11.92 4.41 -3.53
N ALA A 171 12.92 5.18 -3.98
CA ALA A 171 12.81 5.96 -5.21
C ALA A 171 12.57 5.06 -6.44
N LEU A 172 13.26 3.92 -6.51
CA LEU A 172 13.07 2.92 -7.56
C LEU A 172 11.65 2.33 -7.54
N GLY A 173 11.12 2.03 -6.36
CA GLY A 173 9.75 1.54 -6.16
C GLY A 173 8.69 2.57 -6.57
N GLN A 174 8.86 3.83 -6.19
CA GLN A 174 7.95 4.91 -6.61
C GLN A 174 7.99 5.11 -8.13
N LEU A 175 9.18 4.99 -8.75
CA LEU A 175 9.31 5.01 -10.20
C LEU A 175 8.57 3.83 -10.84
N GLY A 176 8.67 2.63 -10.26
CA GLY A 176 7.94 1.44 -10.69
C GLY A 176 6.42 1.65 -10.64
N LEU A 177 5.89 2.17 -9.53
CA LEU A 177 4.46 2.48 -9.40
C LEU A 177 4.00 3.51 -10.44
N TRP A 178 4.79 4.55 -10.68
CA TRP A 178 4.48 5.55 -11.70
C TRP A 178 4.44 4.94 -13.11
N VAL A 179 5.47 4.17 -13.49
CA VAL A 179 5.53 3.50 -14.80
C VAL A 179 4.35 2.55 -14.95
N TYR A 180 4.01 1.79 -13.90
CA TYR A 180 2.85 0.91 -13.91
C TYR A 180 1.55 1.67 -14.11
N GLY A 181 1.29 2.74 -13.35
CA GLY A 181 0.09 3.56 -13.52
C GLY A 181 -0.02 4.16 -14.93
N TRP A 182 1.10 4.60 -15.51
CA TRP A 182 1.19 5.11 -16.87
C TRP A 182 0.96 4.04 -17.96
N LEU A 183 1.41 2.80 -17.72
CA LEU A 183 1.13 1.65 -18.60
C LEU A 183 -0.33 1.23 -18.49
N TYR A 184 -0.86 1.16 -17.27
CA TYR A 184 -2.22 0.74 -16.98
C TYR A 184 -3.25 1.65 -17.67
N GLN A 185 -3.06 2.97 -17.58
CA GLN A 185 -3.90 3.97 -18.27
C GLN A 185 -3.82 3.91 -19.81
N ARG A 186 -2.88 3.16 -20.40
CA ARG A 186 -2.84 2.88 -21.85
C ARG A 186 -3.50 1.56 -22.23
N ILE A 187 -3.67 0.67 -21.26
CA ILE A 187 -4.30 -0.64 -21.43
C ILE A 187 -5.80 -0.51 -21.28
N THR A 188 -6.26 0.37 -20.38
CA THR A 188 -7.68 0.72 -20.21
C THR A 188 -8.24 1.33 -21.50
N GLY A 189 -9.43 0.88 -21.90
CA GLY A 189 -10.13 1.37 -23.09
C GLY A 189 -10.84 2.71 -22.90
N TYR A 190 -10.69 3.36 -21.75
CA TYR A 190 -11.29 4.65 -21.39
C TYR A 190 -10.26 5.57 -20.72
N ASP A 191 -10.58 6.86 -20.60
CA ASP A 191 -9.71 7.84 -19.93
C ASP A 191 -9.91 7.80 -18.41
N ASP A 192 -9.02 7.11 -17.70
CA ASP A 192 -9.08 6.99 -16.24
C ASP A 192 -9.09 8.35 -15.52
N LEU A 193 -8.24 9.30 -15.94
CA LEU A 193 -8.14 10.59 -15.27
C LEU A 193 -9.41 11.41 -15.43
N LYS A 194 -10.02 11.37 -16.62
CA LYS A 194 -11.33 12.00 -16.87
C LYS A 194 -12.41 11.38 -15.99
N GLU A 195 -12.48 10.06 -15.90
CA GLU A 195 -13.48 9.37 -15.08
C GLU A 195 -13.28 9.63 -13.57
N ILE A 196 -12.04 9.63 -13.10
CA ILE A 196 -11.69 9.99 -11.73
C ILE A 196 -12.10 11.45 -11.44
N ALA A 197 -11.83 12.38 -12.36
CA ALA A 197 -12.22 13.78 -12.22
C ALA A 197 -13.75 14.00 -12.28
N ALA A 198 -14.46 13.13 -12.98
CA ALA A 198 -15.92 13.08 -13.01
C ALA A 198 -16.53 12.42 -11.76
N GLY A 199 -15.70 12.00 -10.81
CA GLY A 199 -16.13 11.32 -9.59
C GLY A 199 -16.76 9.97 -9.90
N ASN A 200 -16.16 9.18 -10.80
CA ASN A 200 -16.49 7.78 -11.05
C ASN A 200 -15.66 6.85 -10.14
N PRO A 201 -16.20 6.40 -9.01
CA PRO A 201 -15.52 5.50 -8.08
C PRO A 201 -15.20 4.11 -8.64
N ALA A 202 -15.84 3.63 -9.72
CA ALA A 202 -15.39 2.39 -10.36
C ALA A 202 -13.95 2.57 -10.88
N ALA A 203 -13.69 3.64 -11.63
CA ALA A 203 -12.36 3.97 -12.13
C ALA A 203 -11.35 4.19 -10.99
N GLY A 204 -11.78 4.88 -9.92
CA GLY A 204 -10.95 5.10 -8.74
C GLY A 204 -10.55 3.80 -8.02
N ILE A 205 -11.50 2.88 -7.81
CA ILE A 205 -11.25 1.55 -7.24
C ILE A 205 -10.32 0.75 -8.16
N ASN A 206 -10.61 0.77 -9.46
CA ASN A 206 -9.90 -0.01 -10.47
C ASN A 206 -8.42 0.32 -10.48
N LEU A 207 -8.08 1.59 -10.68
CA LEU A 207 -6.70 2.06 -10.68
C LEU A 207 -6.06 1.92 -9.27
N GLY A 208 -6.79 2.27 -8.21
CA GLY A 208 -6.30 2.21 -6.84
C GLY A 208 -5.87 0.80 -6.40
N ILE A 209 -6.75 -0.21 -6.56
CA ILE A 209 -6.41 -1.58 -6.17
C ILE A 209 -5.28 -2.14 -7.03
N ASN A 210 -5.23 -1.83 -8.33
CA ASN A 210 -4.15 -2.29 -9.20
C ASN A 210 -2.80 -1.65 -8.85
N LEU A 211 -2.77 -0.39 -8.42
CA LEU A 211 -1.56 0.24 -7.85
C LEU A 211 -1.13 -0.44 -6.55
N ALA A 212 -2.06 -0.75 -5.64
CA ALA A 212 -1.75 -1.49 -4.43
C ALA A 212 -1.19 -2.88 -4.74
N ALA A 213 -1.83 -3.62 -5.65
CA ALA A 213 -1.40 -4.94 -6.12
C ALA A 213 0.01 -4.87 -6.72
N MET A 214 0.32 -3.84 -7.51
CA MET A 214 1.67 -3.65 -8.05
C MET A 214 2.71 -3.37 -6.96
N GLY A 215 2.38 -2.53 -5.97
CA GLY A 215 3.27 -2.29 -4.83
C GLY A 215 3.50 -3.55 -4.01
N PHE A 216 2.46 -4.37 -3.80
CA PHE A 216 2.61 -5.70 -3.19
C PHE A 216 3.56 -6.55 -4.01
N LEU A 217 3.35 -6.65 -5.33
CA LEU A 217 4.19 -7.45 -6.22
C LEU A 217 5.66 -7.05 -6.13
N MET A 218 5.95 -5.76 -6.17
CA MET A 218 7.32 -5.23 -6.10
C MET A 218 7.95 -5.33 -4.71
N ALA A 219 7.16 -5.60 -3.67
CA ALA A 219 7.69 -5.81 -2.33
C ALA A 219 8.63 -7.04 -2.27
N LEU A 220 8.42 -8.07 -3.10
CA LEU A 220 9.23 -9.29 -3.09
C LEU A 220 10.69 -9.06 -3.53
N PRO A 221 10.98 -8.56 -4.75
CA PRO A 221 12.36 -8.37 -5.20
C PRO A 221 13.12 -7.37 -4.32
N LEU A 222 12.42 -6.38 -3.74
CA LEU A 222 13.00 -5.40 -2.82
C LEU A 222 13.46 -6.01 -1.49
N ARG A 223 12.82 -7.09 -1.04
CA ARG A 223 13.21 -7.82 0.18
C ARG A 223 14.34 -8.81 -0.08
N GLN A 224 14.31 -9.48 -1.23
CA GLN A 224 15.16 -10.65 -1.49
C GLN A 224 16.52 -10.33 -2.14
N SER A 225 16.65 -9.20 -2.84
CA SER A 225 17.87 -8.94 -3.62
C SER A 225 18.14 -7.46 -3.88
N TYR A 226 19.42 -7.09 -3.85
CA TYR A 226 19.89 -5.80 -4.36
C TYR A 226 20.02 -5.77 -5.91
N SER A 227 19.71 -6.86 -6.61
CA SER A 227 19.86 -6.95 -8.07
C SER A 227 18.82 -6.11 -8.83
N LEU A 228 19.28 -5.07 -9.53
CA LEU A 228 18.44 -4.29 -10.44
C LEU A 228 17.90 -5.12 -11.61
N VAL A 229 18.65 -6.15 -12.04
CA VAL A 229 18.20 -7.08 -13.08
C VAL A 229 17.02 -7.90 -12.58
N TRP A 230 17.08 -8.39 -11.33
CA TRP A 230 15.97 -9.12 -10.71
C TRP A 230 14.75 -8.22 -10.55
N TYR A 231 14.94 -7.00 -10.04
CA TYR A 231 13.88 -6.00 -9.91
C TYR A 231 13.16 -5.75 -11.26
N LEU A 232 13.92 -5.53 -12.34
CA LEU A 232 13.35 -5.27 -13.66
C LEU A 232 12.68 -6.51 -14.25
N ALA A 233 13.28 -7.70 -14.12
CA ALA A 233 12.68 -8.94 -14.59
C ALA A 233 11.34 -9.21 -13.87
N TRP A 234 11.31 -9.00 -12.55
CA TRP A 234 10.11 -9.16 -11.73
C TRP A 234 9.04 -8.13 -12.09
N PHE A 235 9.43 -6.88 -12.32
CA PHE A 235 8.53 -5.83 -12.78
C PHE A 235 7.86 -6.22 -14.10
N LEU A 236 8.63 -6.69 -15.10
CA LEU A 236 8.11 -7.10 -16.39
C LEU A 236 7.20 -8.33 -16.28
N LEU A 237 7.62 -9.34 -15.51
CA LEU A 237 6.82 -10.54 -15.26
C LEU A 237 5.50 -10.18 -14.59
N GLY A 238 5.54 -9.35 -13.55
CA GLY A 238 4.35 -8.93 -12.82
C GLY A 238 3.36 -8.13 -13.68
N ASN A 239 3.85 -7.22 -14.52
CA ASN A 239 3.02 -6.51 -15.49
C ASN A 239 2.35 -7.48 -16.47
N ALA A 240 3.11 -8.45 -17.00
CA ALA A 240 2.56 -9.46 -17.91
C ALA A 240 1.51 -10.34 -17.22
N THR A 241 1.74 -10.73 -15.96
CA THR A 241 0.78 -11.48 -15.14
C THR A 241 -0.50 -10.68 -14.92
N LEU A 242 -0.40 -9.45 -14.42
CA LEU A 242 -1.58 -8.60 -14.17
C LEU A 242 -2.38 -8.34 -15.45
N LEU A 243 -1.71 -8.10 -16.58
CA LEU A 243 -2.36 -7.98 -17.89
C LEU A 243 -3.05 -9.29 -18.32
N GLY A 244 -2.40 -10.43 -18.11
CA GLY A 244 -2.96 -11.75 -18.38
C GLY A 244 -4.23 -12.02 -17.57
N PHE A 245 -4.24 -11.66 -16.29
CA PHE A 245 -5.41 -11.77 -15.42
C PHE A 245 -6.56 -10.83 -15.84
N ARG A 246 -6.26 -9.58 -16.20
CA ARG A 246 -7.27 -8.66 -16.76
C ARG A 246 -7.89 -9.21 -18.04
N PHE A 247 -7.07 -9.79 -18.93
CA PHE A 247 -7.54 -10.43 -20.15
C PHE A 247 -8.42 -11.64 -19.83
N ALA A 248 -8.00 -12.51 -18.91
CA ALA A 248 -8.76 -13.67 -18.47
C ALA A 248 -10.12 -13.26 -17.88
N LEU A 249 -10.17 -12.21 -17.05
CA LEU A 249 -11.42 -11.66 -16.51
C LEU A 249 -12.38 -11.22 -17.61
N THR A 250 -11.86 -10.41 -18.53
CA THR A 250 -12.66 -9.85 -19.65
C THR A 250 -13.22 -10.95 -20.55
N LYS A 251 -12.48 -12.06 -20.75
CA LYS A 251 -12.89 -13.13 -21.67
C LYS A 251 -13.67 -14.27 -21.01
N LEU A 252 -13.34 -14.63 -19.78
CA LEU A 252 -13.87 -15.82 -19.11
C LEU A 252 -14.97 -15.49 -18.11
N ILE A 253 -14.86 -14.37 -17.40
CA ILE A 253 -15.75 -14.04 -16.26
C ILE A 253 -16.80 -13.01 -16.68
N ILE A 254 -16.42 -11.98 -17.45
CA ILE A 254 -17.32 -10.89 -17.86
C ILE A 254 -17.36 -10.75 -19.40
N PRO A 255 -17.80 -11.78 -20.13
CA PRO A 255 -17.77 -11.76 -21.60
C PRO A 255 -18.85 -10.87 -22.25
N SER A 256 -19.91 -10.49 -21.52
CA SER A 256 -21.13 -9.92 -22.10
C SER A 256 -21.02 -8.45 -22.51
N GLN A 257 -20.57 -7.56 -21.62
CA GLN A 257 -20.55 -6.11 -21.86
C GLN A 257 -19.14 -5.50 -21.93
N GLY A 258 -18.10 -6.27 -21.60
CA GLY A 258 -16.72 -5.81 -21.56
C GLY A 258 -16.41 -5.00 -20.30
N LEU A 259 -15.32 -5.38 -19.62
CA LEU A 259 -14.88 -4.82 -18.34
C LEU A 259 -14.79 -3.28 -18.33
N ASP A 260 -14.22 -2.70 -19.39
CA ASP A 260 -14.03 -1.26 -19.51
C ASP A 260 -15.36 -0.48 -19.60
N GLN A 261 -16.38 -1.07 -20.24
CA GLN A 261 -17.69 -0.43 -20.36
C GLN A 261 -18.45 -0.44 -19.03
N GLU A 262 -18.36 -1.54 -18.28
CA GLU A 262 -18.92 -1.64 -16.93
C GLU A 262 -18.30 -0.59 -15.99
N ILE A 263 -17.01 -0.29 -16.15
CA ILE A 263 -16.31 0.72 -15.35
C ILE A 263 -16.65 2.14 -15.81
N GLU A 264 -16.53 2.44 -17.10
CA GLU A 264 -16.72 3.80 -17.64
C GLU A 264 -18.20 4.22 -17.63
N ARG A 265 -19.09 3.41 -18.23
CA ARG A 265 -20.50 3.79 -18.47
C ARG A 265 -21.40 3.48 -17.29
N ASP A 266 -21.34 2.24 -16.80
CA ASP A 266 -22.25 1.78 -15.75
C ASP A 266 -21.75 2.16 -14.36
N ARG A 267 -20.50 2.64 -14.27
CA ARG A 267 -19.83 3.01 -13.02
C ARG A 267 -19.97 1.88 -12.00
N ASN A 268 -19.75 0.64 -12.44
CA ASN A 268 -19.99 -0.55 -11.65
C ASN A 268 -18.80 -0.84 -10.72
N TRP A 269 -18.91 -0.40 -9.46
CA TRP A 269 -17.82 -0.53 -8.47
C TRP A 269 -17.60 -1.97 -8.07
N GLY A 270 -18.64 -2.81 -8.15
CA GLY A 270 -18.54 -4.24 -7.86
C GLY A 270 -17.61 -4.95 -8.84
N ILE A 271 -17.72 -4.62 -10.13
CA ILE A 271 -16.83 -5.16 -11.17
C ILE A 271 -15.39 -4.64 -11.01
N ALA A 272 -15.21 -3.35 -10.69
CA ALA A 272 -13.89 -2.82 -10.38
C ALA A 272 -13.23 -3.51 -9.17
N CYS A 273 -14.00 -3.77 -8.10
CA CYS A 273 -13.54 -4.55 -6.95
C CYS A 273 -13.19 -5.98 -7.34
N LEU A 274 -13.99 -6.62 -8.21
CA LEU A 274 -13.73 -7.98 -8.67
C LEU A 274 -12.40 -8.04 -9.42
N GLU A 275 -12.16 -7.14 -10.38
CA GLU A 275 -10.86 -7.08 -11.07
C GLU A 275 -9.72 -6.88 -10.08
N GLY A 276 -9.86 -5.92 -9.17
CA GLY A 276 -8.84 -5.65 -8.15
C GLY A 276 -8.54 -6.87 -7.27
N ALA A 277 -9.56 -7.61 -6.86
CA ALA A 277 -9.41 -8.83 -6.06
C ALA A 277 -8.63 -9.92 -6.82
N PHE A 278 -8.90 -10.09 -8.12
CA PHE A 278 -8.14 -11.01 -8.97
C PHE A 278 -6.69 -10.54 -9.15
N SER A 279 -6.45 -9.25 -9.32
CA SER A 279 -5.08 -8.69 -9.39
C SER A 279 -4.31 -8.95 -8.11
N VAL A 280 -4.88 -8.65 -6.94
CA VAL A 280 -4.25 -8.93 -5.64
C VAL A 280 -4.03 -10.43 -5.45
N GLY A 281 -5.03 -11.26 -5.76
CA GLY A 281 -4.92 -12.72 -5.68
C GLY A 281 -3.81 -13.27 -6.57
N ALA A 282 -3.70 -12.79 -7.81
CA ALA A 282 -2.64 -13.16 -8.73
C ALA A 282 -1.25 -12.83 -8.18
N VAL A 283 -1.11 -11.63 -7.59
CA VAL A 283 0.13 -11.18 -6.96
C VAL A 283 0.51 -12.06 -5.78
N LEU A 284 -0.44 -12.34 -4.87
CA LEU A 284 -0.17 -13.19 -3.70
C LEU A 284 0.22 -14.61 -4.10
N VAL A 285 -0.45 -15.18 -5.11
CA VAL A 285 -0.09 -16.51 -5.64
C VAL A 285 1.29 -16.48 -6.29
N LEU A 286 1.59 -15.47 -7.12
CA LEU A 286 2.90 -15.31 -7.74
C LEU A 286 4.00 -15.19 -6.67
N GLN A 287 3.77 -14.41 -5.62
CA GLN A 287 4.71 -14.27 -4.52
C GLN A 287 4.95 -15.58 -3.79
N ASN A 288 3.92 -16.38 -3.53
CA ASN A 288 4.11 -17.67 -2.88
C ASN A 288 4.85 -18.70 -3.77
N LEU A 289 4.65 -18.64 -5.09
CA LEU A 289 5.29 -19.58 -6.02
C LEU A 289 6.79 -19.31 -6.23
N PHE A 290 7.24 -18.09 -6.01
CA PHE A 290 8.62 -17.65 -6.30
C PHE A 290 9.33 -17.02 -5.08
N GLY A 291 8.63 -16.93 -3.94
CA GLY A 291 9.06 -16.25 -2.72
C GLY A 291 9.80 -17.13 -1.73
#